data_AF-A0A0F8ZXA2-F1
#
_entry.id   AF-A0A0F8ZXA2-F1
#
_cell.length_a   1.000
_cell.length_b   1.000
_cell.length_c   1.000
_cell.angle_alpha   90.00
_cell.angle_beta   90.00
_cell.angle_gamma   90.00
#
_symmetry.space_group_name_H-M   'P 1'
#
loop_
_entity.id
_entity.type
_entity.pdbx_description
1 polymer ?
#
loop_
_entity_poly.entity_id
_entity_poly.type
_entity_poly.pdbx_seq_one_letter_code
_entity_poly.pdbx_strand_id
1 'polypeptide(L)'
;ISVISVENLRINNCVFRNTSGHPPSAGIDFEPNRAENKLSNIVISNCISENNEGAGFVVSVRKLDSSSGKISVLFYKCYVTHCKWGLLVGTDSEQGPRGIVEFRDCVVSNTQESGMWVVASAYTFDVNFINCKTRNAPIVFQISRQDDNKPGTIRLDNCYVYDSLNRPALTLKPYKGSQGKVNIEGILYTSSNKLTLGLENANSSLVVKQIAPK
;
A
#
# COMPACT_ATOMS: atom_id res chain seq x y z
N ILE A 1 12.81 -8.46 -7.74
CA ILE A 1 12.21 -9.07 -8.97
C ILE A 1 11.17 -8.13 -9.53
N SER A 2 11.00 -8.13 -10.86
CA SER A 2 9.97 -7.36 -11.55
C SER A 2 9.05 -8.29 -12.32
N VAL A 3 7.74 -8.06 -12.25
CA VAL A 3 6.72 -8.90 -12.88
C VAL A 3 5.76 -8.03 -13.67
N ILE A 4 5.76 -8.19 -14.99
CA ILE A 4 4.92 -7.43 -15.91
C ILE A 4 3.54 -8.08 -16.06
N SER A 5 3.49 -9.40 -16.24
CA SER A 5 2.25 -10.13 -16.47
C SER A 5 2.38 -11.55 -15.98
N VAL A 6 1.47 -11.99 -15.12
CA VAL A 6 1.43 -13.35 -14.59
C VAL A 6 0.03 -13.71 -14.08
N GLU A 7 -0.29 -14.99 -14.15
CA GLU A 7 -1.46 -15.60 -13.52
C GLU A 7 -1.00 -16.80 -12.70
N ASN A 8 -1.59 -17.00 -11.52
CA ASN A 8 -1.30 -18.14 -10.64
C ASN A 8 0.14 -18.17 -10.07
N LEU A 9 0.71 -17.01 -9.74
CA LEU A 9 2.05 -16.92 -9.15
C LEU A 9 2.03 -17.20 -7.65
N ARG A 10 2.97 -18.04 -7.18
CA ARG A 10 3.25 -18.25 -5.76
C ARG A 10 4.72 -18.00 -5.47
N ILE A 11 5.00 -17.10 -4.52
CA ILE A 11 6.34 -16.85 -3.98
C ILE A 11 6.25 -17.04 -2.47
N ASN A 12 7.09 -17.91 -1.92
CA ASN A 12 7.00 -18.32 -0.53
C ASN A 12 8.40 -18.47 0.09
N ASN A 13 8.54 -18.03 1.35
CA ASN A 13 9.77 -18.18 2.13
C ASN A 13 11.02 -17.60 1.44
N CYS A 14 10.90 -16.43 0.82
CA CYS A 14 12.00 -15.77 0.12
C CYS A 14 12.49 -14.52 0.85
N VAL A 15 13.75 -14.16 0.62
CA VAL A 15 14.36 -12.91 1.09
C VAL A 15 14.78 -12.07 -0.11
N PHE A 16 14.32 -10.82 -0.17
CA PHE A 16 14.64 -9.83 -1.20
C PHE A 16 15.43 -8.69 -0.56
N ARG A 17 16.72 -8.58 -0.85
CA ARG A 17 17.57 -7.64 -0.11
C ARG A 17 18.63 -6.94 -0.93
N ASN A 18 19.06 -5.78 -0.45
CA ASN A 18 20.15 -4.97 -0.99
C ASN A 18 19.95 -4.62 -2.47
N THR A 19 18.71 -4.34 -2.89
CA THR A 19 18.44 -3.87 -4.26
C THR A 19 18.77 -2.39 -4.39
N SER A 20 19.64 -2.06 -5.34
CA SER A 20 20.14 -0.70 -5.62
C SER A 20 20.19 -0.39 -7.12
N GLY A 21 19.28 -1.01 -7.88
CA GLY A 21 19.29 -1.01 -9.35
C GLY A 21 18.52 0.14 -9.98
N HIS A 22 17.93 -0.12 -11.16
CA HIS A 22 17.02 0.84 -11.78
C HIS A 22 15.79 1.08 -10.88
N PRO A 23 15.28 2.32 -10.76
CA PRO A 23 14.05 2.60 -10.03
C PRO A 23 12.91 1.64 -10.45
N PRO A 24 12.10 1.15 -9.50
CA PRO A 24 12.02 1.59 -8.11
C PRO A 24 13.03 0.96 -7.17
N SER A 25 13.96 0.11 -7.61
CA SER A 25 14.91 -0.63 -6.73
C SER A 25 14.21 -1.41 -5.61
N ALA A 26 13.07 -2.02 -5.93
CA ALA A 26 12.23 -2.73 -4.97
C ALA A 26 12.60 -4.21 -4.83
N GLY A 27 12.23 -4.80 -3.69
CA GLY A 27 12.35 -6.25 -3.48
C GLY A 27 11.49 -7.05 -4.47
N ILE A 28 10.19 -6.70 -4.55
CA ILE A 28 9.27 -7.15 -5.59
C ILE A 28 8.56 -5.94 -6.20
N ASP A 29 8.47 -5.90 -7.52
CA ASP A 29 7.72 -4.92 -8.29
C ASP A 29 6.74 -5.60 -9.25
N PHE A 30 5.44 -5.42 -9.04
CA PHE A 30 4.42 -5.75 -10.02
C PHE A 30 4.13 -4.51 -10.87
N GLU A 31 4.58 -4.53 -12.12
CA GLU A 31 4.62 -3.38 -13.01
C GLU A 31 4.11 -3.73 -14.43
N PRO A 32 2.81 -4.03 -14.58
CA PRO A 32 2.22 -4.21 -15.90
C PRO A 32 2.48 -3.00 -16.78
N ASN A 33 2.76 -3.27 -18.05
CA ASN A 33 3.15 -2.23 -19.01
C ASN A 33 2.06 -1.90 -20.03
N ARG A 34 0.99 -2.69 -20.09
CA ARG A 34 -0.17 -2.50 -20.96
C ARG A 34 -1.44 -3.11 -20.37
N ALA A 35 -2.61 -2.68 -20.84
CA ALA A 35 -3.91 -3.08 -20.31
C ALA A 35 -4.22 -4.58 -20.45
N GLU A 36 -3.60 -5.27 -21.41
CA GLU A 36 -3.80 -6.71 -21.61
C GLU A 36 -3.03 -7.56 -20.60
N ASN A 37 -2.05 -6.98 -19.89
CA ASN A 37 -1.28 -7.70 -18.87
C ASN A 37 -2.18 -8.14 -17.71
N LYS A 38 -1.84 -9.29 -17.15
CA LYS A 38 -2.60 -9.94 -16.08
C LYS A 38 -1.81 -9.92 -14.79
N LEU A 39 -2.51 -9.67 -13.69
CA LEU A 39 -2.01 -9.84 -12.33
C LEU A 39 -3.10 -10.56 -11.51
N SER A 40 -3.28 -11.86 -11.76
CA SER A 40 -4.39 -12.64 -11.18
C SER A 40 -3.90 -13.83 -10.35
N ASN A 41 -4.58 -14.12 -9.24
CA ASN A 41 -4.26 -15.22 -8.33
C ASN A 41 -2.78 -15.27 -7.90
N ILE A 42 -2.27 -14.13 -7.42
CA ILE A 42 -0.89 -13.99 -6.96
C ILE A 42 -0.85 -14.07 -5.44
N VAL A 43 0.01 -14.92 -4.88
CA VAL A 43 0.26 -14.99 -3.43
C VAL A 43 1.75 -14.92 -3.13
N ILE A 44 2.14 -13.91 -2.37
CA ILE A 44 3.46 -13.71 -1.80
C ILE A 44 3.34 -14.00 -0.30
N SER A 45 4.07 -14.96 0.23
CA SER A 45 3.86 -15.40 1.61
C SER A 45 5.15 -15.67 2.36
N ASN A 46 5.19 -15.33 3.66
CA ASN A 46 6.34 -15.52 4.53
C ASN A 46 7.65 -14.97 3.93
N CYS A 47 7.58 -13.84 3.23
CA CYS A 47 8.73 -13.23 2.58
C CYS A 47 9.27 -12.05 3.37
N ILE A 48 10.59 -11.83 3.28
CA ILE A 48 11.28 -10.70 3.87
C ILE A 48 11.79 -9.79 2.75
N SER A 49 11.60 -8.48 2.90
CA SER A 49 12.22 -7.46 2.05
C SER A 49 13.04 -6.51 2.93
N GLU A 50 14.36 -6.50 2.78
CA GLU A 50 15.25 -5.77 3.69
C GLU A 50 16.32 -4.94 2.95
N ASN A 51 16.64 -3.76 3.47
CA ASN A 51 17.76 -2.92 3.00
C ASN A 51 17.71 -2.59 1.50
N ASN A 52 16.51 -2.41 0.94
CA ASN A 52 16.35 -2.05 -0.46
C ASN A 52 16.32 -0.51 -0.60
N GLU A 53 17.04 0.05 -1.58
CA GLU A 53 17.02 1.50 -1.85
C GLU A 53 15.62 2.00 -2.22
N GLY A 54 14.78 1.08 -2.70
CA GLY A 54 13.40 1.28 -3.07
C GLY A 54 12.39 0.89 -2.00
N ALA A 55 11.21 0.52 -2.50
CA ALA A 55 10.16 -0.06 -1.67
C ALA A 55 10.44 -1.53 -1.33
N GLY A 56 9.89 -2.03 -0.23
CA GLY A 56 9.94 -3.44 0.09
C GLY A 56 9.18 -4.29 -0.92
N PHE A 57 7.89 -3.99 -1.08
CA PHE A 57 6.99 -4.62 -2.04
C PHE A 57 6.12 -3.57 -2.73
N VAL A 58 6.03 -3.65 -4.06
CA VAL A 58 5.32 -2.69 -4.91
C VAL A 58 4.27 -3.41 -5.76
N VAL A 59 3.07 -2.82 -5.82
CA VAL A 59 2.07 -3.09 -6.85
C VAL A 59 1.75 -1.78 -7.57
N SER A 60 2.33 -1.61 -8.75
CA SER A 60 2.23 -0.40 -9.58
C SER A 60 1.41 -0.69 -10.83
N VAL A 61 0.09 -0.51 -10.76
CA VAL A 61 -0.85 -0.81 -11.86
C VAL A 61 -1.08 0.38 -12.79
N ARG A 62 -0.08 1.25 -12.94
CA ARG A 62 -0.19 2.54 -13.64
C ARG A 62 -0.56 2.43 -15.12
N LYS A 63 -0.29 1.29 -15.76
CA LYS A 63 -0.63 1.04 -17.18
C LYS A 63 -1.84 0.13 -17.37
N LEU A 64 -2.49 -0.29 -16.28
CA LEU A 64 -3.77 -0.96 -16.34
C LEU A 64 -4.90 0.07 -16.35
N ASP A 65 -6.02 -0.35 -16.94
CA ASP A 65 -7.22 0.47 -17.08
C ASP A 65 -8.50 -0.36 -16.90
N SER A 66 -9.65 0.24 -17.21
CA SER A 66 -10.96 -0.38 -17.03
C SER A 66 -11.25 -1.54 -17.98
N SER A 67 -10.46 -1.70 -19.06
CA SER A 67 -10.50 -2.87 -19.95
C SER A 67 -9.65 -4.04 -19.44
N SER A 68 -8.76 -3.78 -18.47
CA SER A 68 -7.90 -4.79 -17.88
C SER A 68 -8.68 -5.84 -17.08
N GLY A 69 -8.09 -7.03 -16.96
CA GLY A 69 -8.63 -8.07 -16.08
C GLY A 69 -8.64 -7.63 -14.61
N LYS A 70 -9.51 -8.23 -13.79
CA LYS A 70 -9.51 -7.98 -12.34
C LYS A 70 -8.17 -8.38 -11.74
N ILE A 71 -7.52 -7.49 -11.00
CA ILE A 71 -6.28 -7.79 -10.29
C ILE A 71 -6.57 -8.56 -8.99
N SER A 72 -5.67 -9.46 -8.61
CA SER A 72 -5.74 -10.21 -7.36
C SER A 72 -4.34 -10.56 -6.88
N VAL A 73 -3.89 -9.80 -5.88
CA VAL A 73 -2.56 -9.94 -5.27
C VAL A 73 -2.71 -10.00 -3.75
N LEU A 74 -2.17 -11.04 -3.13
CA LEU A 74 -2.11 -11.20 -1.67
C LEU A 74 -0.65 -11.26 -1.21
N PHE A 75 -0.29 -10.41 -0.26
CA PHE A 75 0.90 -10.52 0.57
C PHE A 75 0.50 -11.02 1.97
N TYR A 76 0.98 -12.19 2.38
CA TYR A 76 0.59 -12.85 3.62
C TYR A 76 1.80 -13.12 4.52
N LYS A 77 1.78 -12.62 5.77
CA LYS A 77 2.87 -12.80 6.74
C LYS A 77 4.23 -12.33 6.22
N CYS A 78 4.26 -11.20 5.51
CA CYS A 78 5.50 -10.65 4.99
C CYS A 78 6.09 -9.60 5.95
N TYR A 79 7.42 -9.48 5.91
CA TYR A 79 8.17 -8.51 6.70
C TYR A 79 8.96 -7.56 5.80
N VAL A 80 8.90 -6.25 6.08
CA VAL A 80 9.69 -5.24 5.37
C VAL A 80 10.50 -4.42 6.37
N THR A 81 11.79 -4.21 6.13
CA THR A 81 12.58 -3.33 6.99
C THR A 81 13.73 -2.61 6.31
N HIS A 82 14.04 -1.38 6.77
CA HIS A 82 15.17 -0.57 6.26
C HIS A 82 15.11 -0.31 4.75
N CYS A 83 13.92 -0.33 4.18
CA CYS A 83 13.65 0.09 2.81
C CYS A 83 13.28 1.58 2.77
N LYS A 84 13.36 2.23 1.62
CA LYS A 84 12.86 3.61 1.48
C LYS A 84 11.35 3.69 1.74
N TRP A 85 10.59 2.81 1.11
CA TRP A 85 9.16 2.62 1.39
C TRP A 85 8.87 1.17 1.80
N GLY A 86 7.78 0.95 2.52
CA GLY A 86 7.38 -0.39 2.94
C GLY A 86 6.56 -1.12 1.89
N LEU A 87 5.24 -1.08 2.08
CA LEU A 87 4.22 -1.65 1.19
C LEU A 87 3.66 -0.52 0.33
N LEU A 88 3.88 -0.59 -0.99
CA LEU A 88 3.48 0.47 -1.93
C LEU A 88 2.43 -0.05 -2.91
N VAL A 89 1.31 0.65 -3.01
CA VAL A 89 0.33 0.46 -4.08
C VAL A 89 0.14 1.76 -4.86
N GLY A 90 0.30 1.69 -6.18
CA GLY A 90 0.35 2.87 -7.03
C GLY A 90 -0.49 2.76 -8.31
N THR A 91 -1.24 3.82 -8.64
CA THR A 91 -1.88 3.98 -9.95
C THR A 91 -1.94 5.46 -10.38
N ASP A 92 -1.67 5.72 -11.65
CA ASP A 92 -1.88 7.03 -12.28
C ASP A 92 -3.15 7.07 -13.13
N SER A 93 -3.84 5.93 -13.28
CA SER A 93 -5.00 5.81 -14.14
C SER A 93 -6.24 6.38 -13.44
N GLU A 94 -6.98 7.25 -14.14
CA GLU A 94 -8.29 7.70 -13.69
C GLU A 94 -9.39 6.66 -13.91
N GLN A 95 -9.12 5.67 -14.77
CA GLN A 95 -9.99 4.54 -15.04
C GLN A 95 -9.20 3.26 -14.80
N GLY A 96 -8.62 3.11 -13.61
CA GLY A 96 -7.80 1.96 -13.26
C GLY A 96 -8.54 0.61 -13.31
N PRO A 97 -7.82 -0.50 -13.10
CA PRO A 97 -8.42 -1.82 -13.08
C PRO A 97 -9.39 -1.96 -11.91
N ARG A 98 -10.18 -3.03 -11.93
CA ARG A 98 -10.93 -3.55 -10.78
C ARG A 98 -10.12 -4.63 -10.07
N GLY A 99 -10.53 -5.01 -8.86
CA GLY A 99 -9.94 -6.14 -8.15
C GLY A 99 -9.46 -5.76 -6.77
N ILE A 100 -8.43 -6.46 -6.29
CA ILE A 100 -7.93 -6.33 -4.93
C ILE A 100 -6.41 -6.51 -4.84
N VAL A 101 -5.79 -5.67 -4.02
CA VAL A 101 -4.46 -5.88 -3.45
C VAL A 101 -4.61 -6.00 -1.95
N GLU A 102 -4.22 -7.13 -1.38
CA GLU A 102 -4.35 -7.38 0.05
C GLU A 102 -2.98 -7.61 0.70
N PHE A 103 -2.77 -6.99 1.84
CA PHE A 103 -1.68 -7.25 2.77
C PHE A 103 -2.30 -7.77 4.07
N ARG A 104 -1.93 -8.98 4.48
CA ARG A 104 -2.47 -9.63 5.67
C ARG A 104 -1.36 -10.13 6.57
N ASP A 105 -1.45 -9.83 7.86
CA ASP A 105 -0.46 -10.19 8.89
C ASP A 105 0.96 -9.68 8.57
N CYS A 106 1.07 -8.56 7.84
CA CYS A 106 2.36 -8.00 7.43
C CYS A 106 2.93 -7.04 8.49
N VAL A 107 4.25 -7.02 8.61
CA VAL A 107 4.97 -6.11 9.51
C VAL A 107 5.96 -5.26 8.72
N VAL A 108 5.97 -3.95 8.97
CA VAL A 108 6.89 -3.01 8.33
C VAL A 108 7.65 -2.24 9.41
N SER A 109 8.96 -2.11 9.31
CA SER A 109 9.74 -1.34 10.29
C SER A 109 10.89 -0.52 9.72
N ASN A 110 11.15 0.64 10.33
CA ASN A 110 12.32 1.46 10.06
C ASN A 110 12.45 1.83 8.57
N THR A 111 11.35 2.25 7.94
CA THR A 111 11.41 2.78 6.56
C THR A 111 11.92 4.21 6.58
N GLN A 112 12.64 4.63 5.53
CA GLN A 112 13.13 6.01 5.43
C GLN A 112 11.99 7.02 5.26
N GLU A 113 10.96 6.62 4.49
CA GLU A 113 9.77 7.43 4.20
C GLU A 113 8.53 6.80 4.87
N SER A 114 7.71 6.07 4.10
CA SER A 114 6.41 5.54 4.53
C SER A 114 6.44 4.02 4.72
N GLY A 115 5.76 3.51 5.74
CA GLY A 115 5.56 2.08 5.97
C GLY A 115 4.48 1.47 5.08
N MET A 116 3.35 2.16 4.94
CA MET A 116 2.29 1.79 4.00
C MET A 116 1.98 3.02 3.17
N TRP A 117 2.07 2.87 1.85
CA TRP A 117 1.87 3.96 0.93
C TRP A 117 0.88 3.57 -0.16
N VAL A 118 -0.21 4.30 -0.23
CA VAL A 118 -1.15 4.24 -1.37
C VAL A 118 -1.06 5.57 -2.12
N VAL A 119 -0.79 5.50 -3.42
CA VAL A 119 -0.74 6.66 -4.31
C VAL A 119 -1.64 6.44 -5.52
N ALA A 120 -2.63 7.31 -5.73
CA ALA A 120 -3.66 7.09 -6.75
C ALA A 120 -4.18 8.40 -7.38
N SER A 121 -4.28 8.46 -8.71
CA SER A 121 -5.07 9.49 -9.41
C SER A 121 -6.58 9.26 -9.29
N ALA A 122 -7.05 8.05 -9.54
CA ALA A 122 -8.39 7.62 -9.12
C ALA A 122 -8.31 6.22 -8.52
N TYR A 123 -9.24 5.92 -7.63
CA TYR A 123 -9.19 4.72 -6.84
C TYR A 123 -10.37 3.80 -7.20
N THR A 124 -10.07 2.75 -7.97
CA THR A 124 -11.07 1.89 -8.67
C THR A 124 -11.08 0.42 -8.22
N PHE A 125 -10.14 0.04 -7.35
CA PHE A 125 -9.94 -1.32 -6.81
C PHE A 125 -9.66 -1.26 -5.31
N ASP A 126 -9.77 -2.39 -4.62
CA ASP A 126 -9.61 -2.43 -3.17
C ASP A 126 -8.14 -2.62 -2.75
N VAL A 127 -7.74 -1.95 -1.68
CA VAL A 127 -6.44 -2.14 -1.02
C VAL A 127 -6.74 -2.39 0.45
N ASN A 128 -6.50 -3.63 0.85
CA ASN A 128 -6.80 -4.10 2.18
C ASN A 128 -5.52 -4.31 2.96
N PHE A 129 -5.39 -3.64 4.10
CA PHE A 129 -4.41 -3.96 5.12
C PHE A 129 -5.15 -4.59 6.29
N ILE A 130 -4.87 -5.87 6.56
CA ILE A 130 -5.58 -6.67 7.55
C ILE A 130 -4.57 -7.18 8.59
N ASN A 131 -4.73 -6.78 9.85
CA ASN A 131 -3.82 -7.12 10.95
C ASN A 131 -2.35 -6.75 10.65
N CYS A 132 -2.13 -5.64 9.94
CA CYS A 132 -0.79 -5.19 9.59
C CYS A 132 -0.23 -4.21 10.64
N LYS A 133 1.09 -4.20 10.80
CA LYS A 133 1.77 -3.39 11.82
C LYS A 133 2.90 -2.60 11.20
N THR A 134 3.02 -1.33 11.56
CA THR A 134 4.19 -0.52 11.24
C THR A 134 4.94 -0.08 12.50
N ARG A 135 6.26 0.01 12.41
CA ARG A 135 7.15 0.49 13.49
C ARG A 135 8.13 1.52 12.95
N ASN A 136 8.14 2.73 13.51
CA ASN A 136 8.92 3.86 13.00
C ASN A 136 8.73 4.07 11.48
N ALA A 137 7.50 3.86 11.02
CA ALA A 137 7.14 3.82 9.61
C ALA A 137 5.67 4.27 9.46
N PRO A 138 5.41 5.52 9.05
CA PRO A 138 4.08 6.11 9.06
C PRO A 138 3.26 5.59 7.87
N ILE A 139 1.95 5.75 7.94
CA ILE A 139 1.04 5.49 6.82
C ILE A 139 0.86 6.79 6.02
N VAL A 140 0.97 6.70 4.69
CA VAL A 140 0.73 7.85 3.81
C VAL A 140 -0.23 7.44 2.71
N PHE A 141 -1.30 8.19 2.55
CA PHE A 141 -2.21 8.08 1.41
C PHE A 141 -2.14 9.37 0.60
N GLN A 142 -1.82 9.25 -0.68
CA GLN A 142 -1.73 10.36 -1.63
C GLN A 142 -2.74 10.14 -2.76
N ILE A 143 -3.88 10.80 -2.69
CA ILE A 143 -5.03 10.45 -3.55
C ILE A 143 -5.63 11.72 -4.14
N SER A 144 -5.84 11.74 -5.46
CA SER A 144 -6.41 12.90 -6.15
C SER A 144 -7.92 12.97 -6.00
N ARG A 145 -8.65 11.88 -6.29
CA ARG A 145 -10.13 11.83 -6.17
C ARG A 145 -10.72 10.43 -6.03
N GLN A 146 -11.91 10.35 -5.44
CA GLN A 146 -12.83 9.21 -5.65
C GLN A 146 -13.48 9.33 -7.03
N ASP A 147 -13.63 8.20 -7.71
CA ASP A 147 -14.67 8.05 -8.71
C ASP A 147 -15.95 7.62 -7.98
N ASP A 148 -16.92 8.53 -7.85
CA ASP A 148 -18.21 8.27 -7.17
C ASP A 148 -19.00 7.12 -7.84
N ASN A 149 -18.72 6.82 -9.12
CA ASN A 149 -19.37 5.73 -9.84
C ASN A 149 -18.62 4.39 -9.70
N LYS A 150 -17.34 4.42 -9.28
CA LYS A 150 -16.47 3.24 -9.23
C LYS A 150 -15.56 3.24 -8.00
N PRO A 151 -16.08 3.42 -6.77
CA PRO A 151 -15.23 3.55 -5.60
C PRO A 151 -14.54 2.22 -5.30
N GLY A 152 -13.22 2.20 -5.37
CA GLY A 152 -12.44 1.25 -4.57
C GLY A 152 -12.46 1.67 -3.09
N THR A 153 -12.15 0.74 -2.20
CA THR A 153 -11.99 1.04 -0.76
C THR A 153 -10.55 0.82 -0.27
N ILE A 154 -10.06 1.72 0.59
CA ILE A 154 -8.86 1.47 1.39
C ILE A 154 -9.31 1.00 2.77
N ARG A 155 -9.00 -0.25 3.12
CA ARG A 155 -9.35 -0.82 4.41
C ARG A 155 -8.13 -0.95 5.30
N LEU A 156 -8.23 -0.39 6.51
CA LEU A 156 -7.29 -0.61 7.61
C LEU A 156 -8.00 -1.41 8.69
N ASP A 157 -7.95 -2.74 8.63
CA ASP A 157 -8.64 -3.59 9.60
C ASP A 157 -7.65 -4.09 10.64
N ASN A 158 -7.86 -3.72 11.91
CA ASN A 158 -7.00 -4.06 13.04
C ASN A 158 -5.51 -3.76 12.77
N CYS A 159 -5.24 -2.60 12.18
CA CYS A 159 -3.86 -2.18 11.88
C CYS A 159 -3.25 -1.40 13.04
N TYR A 160 -1.92 -1.48 13.19
CA TYR A 160 -1.20 -0.82 14.28
C TYR A 160 -0.05 0.02 13.75
N VAL A 161 0.08 1.26 14.24
CA VAL A 161 1.23 2.13 14.01
C VAL A 161 1.93 2.39 15.33
N TYR A 162 3.16 1.92 15.46
CA TYR A 162 4.04 2.27 16.56
C TYR A 162 5.10 3.23 16.03
N ASP A 163 5.05 4.49 16.44
CA ASP A 163 6.03 5.47 15.97
C ASP A 163 6.48 6.34 17.15
N SER A 164 7.78 6.29 17.44
CA SER A 164 8.37 7.10 18.51
C SER A 164 8.73 8.51 18.04
N LEU A 165 8.65 8.80 16.73
CA LEU A 165 8.93 10.11 16.18
C LEU A 165 7.71 11.04 16.29
N ASN A 166 7.95 12.35 16.43
CA ASN A 166 6.90 13.36 16.55
C ASN A 166 6.24 13.69 15.19
N ARG A 167 5.52 12.72 14.61
CA ARG A 167 4.84 12.83 13.31
C ARG A 167 3.49 12.10 13.29
N PRO A 168 2.57 12.46 12.40
CA PRO A 168 1.28 11.77 12.28
C PRO A 168 1.45 10.29 11.95
N ALA A 169 0.63 9.44 12.58
CA ALA A 169 0.58 8.01 12.29
C ALA A 169 0.09 7.70 10.87
N LEU A 170 -0.89 8.49 10.41
CA LEU A 170 -1.43 8.44 9.06
C LEU A 170 -1.49 9.87 8.53
N THR A 171 -1.20 10.05 7.25
CA THR A 171 -1.43 11.32 6.55
C THR A 171 -2.17 11.07 5.24
N LEU A 172 -3.28 11.77 5.04
CA LEU A 172 -3.95 11.88 3.75
C LEU A 172 -3.52 13.19 3.08
N LYS A 173 -2.98 13.10 1.86
CA LYS A 173 -2.48 14.25 1.07
C LYS A 173 -3.10 14.26 -0.32
N PRO A 174 -3.24 15.43 -0.96
CA PRO A 174 -3.58 15.50 -2.37
C PRO A 174 -2.52 14.80 -3.23
N TYR A 175 -2.96 14.29 -4.38
CA TYR A 175 -2.07 13.83 -5.44
C TYR A 175 -2.37 14.65 -6.71
N LYS A 176 -1.35 15.10 -7.43
CA LYS A 176 -1.48 15.96 -8.63
C LYS A 176 -2.40 17.19 -8.45
N GLY A 177 -2.39 17.80 -7.26
CA GLY A 177 -3.00 19.12 -7.02
C GLY A 177 -4.48 19.13 -6.63
N SER A 178 -5.16 17.99 -6.56
CA SER A 178 -6.52 17.88 -6.01
C SER A 178 -6.56 16.92 -4.82
N GLN A 179 -7.42 17.23 -3.84
CA GLN A 179 -7.78 16.31 -2.76
C GLN A 179 -9.27 16.01 -2.92
N GLY A 180 -9.60 14.79 -3.30
CA GLY A 180 -10.98 14.34 -3.37
C GLY A 180 -11.31 13.42 -2.20
N LYS A 181 -12.60 13.11 -2.08
CA LYS A 181 -13.09 12.18 -1.07
C LYS A 181 -12.45 10.81 -1.31
N VAL A 182 -12.13 10.10 -0.24
CA VAL A 182 -11.59 8.75 -0.31
C VAL A 182 -12.39 7.90 0.66
N ASN A 183 -12.85 6.72 0.21
CA ASN A 183 -13.44 5.75 1.11
C ASN A 183 -12.34 5.03 1.87
N ILE A 184 -12.20 5.38 3.14
CA ILE A 184 -11.25 4.76 4.06
C ILE A 184 -12.04 4.23 5.25
N GLU A 185 -11.88 2.95 5.54
CA GLU A 185 -12.66 2.27 6.58
C GLU A 185 -11.80 1.37 7.47
N GLY A 186 -12.37 1.00 8.62
CA GLY A 186 -11.80 0.03 9.55
C GLY A 186 -11.35 0.64 10.87
N ILE A 187 -10.36 0.02 11.52
CA ILE A 187 -9.82 0.42 12.81
C ILE A 187 -8.29 0.47 12.75
N LEU A 188 -7.74 1.65 13.03
CA LEU A 188 -6.31 1.90 13.18
C LEU A 188 -5.98 2.18 14.65
N TYR A 189 -5.04 1.43 15.21
CA TYR A 189 -4.47 1.68 16.52
C TYR A 189 -3.14 2.40 16.35
N THR A 190 -2.86 3.41 17.16
CA THR A 190 -1.61 4.16 17.07
C THR A 190 -1.05 4.53 18.44
N SER A 191 0.27 4.45 18.59
CA SER A 191 0.97 5.03 19.74
C SER A 191 1.60 6.39 19.45
N SER A 192 1.35 6.97 18.27
CA SER A 192 1.87 8.30 17.93
C SER A 192 1.12 9.40 18.67
N ASN A 193 1.88 10.36 19.20
CA ASN A 193 1.34 11.56 19.86
C ASN A 193 0.62 12.51 18.90
N LYS A 194 0.75 12.34 17.59
CA LYS A 194 0.01 13.10 16.57
C LYS A 194 -0.99 12.19 15.86
N LEU A 195 -2.27 12.56 16.02
CA LEU A 195 -3.37 11.93 15.29
C LEU A 195 -3.29 12.27 13.80
N THR A 196 -4.07 11.50 13.03
CA THR A 196 -4.10 11.54 11.58
C THR A 196 -4.36 12.94 11.01
N LEU A 197 -3.64 13.32 9.96
CA LEU A 197 -3.85 14.58 9.23
C LEU A 197 -4.60 14.36 7.90
N GLY A 198 -5.48 15.29 7.53
CA GLY A 198 -6.13 15.33 6.23
C GLY A 198 -7.35 14.41 6.08
N LEU A 199 -7.72 13.66 7.12
CA LEU A 199 -8.89 12.77 7.12
C LEU A 199 -10.21 13.52 7.27
N GLU A 200 -10.20 14.74 7.77
CA GLU A 200 -11.33 15.66 7.76
C GLU A 200 -11.92 15.85 6.34
N ASN A 201 -11.12 15.58 5.31
CA ASN A 201 -11.49 15.65 3.89
C ASN A 201 -11.86 14.29 3.27
N ALA A 202 -11.96 13.22 4.08
CA ALA A 202 -12.33 11.88 3.63
C ALA A 202 -13.78 11.54 3.98
N ASN A 203 -14.46 10.80 3.10
CA ASN A 203 -15.70 10.10 3.47
C ASN A 203 -15.30 8.80 4.17
N SER A 204 -14.91 8.90 5.43
CA SER A 204 -14.26 7.81 6.15
C SER A 204 -15.11 7.28 7.30
N SER A 205 -15.21 5.96 7.37
CA SER A 205 -15.68 5.22 8.56
C SER A 205 -14.50 4.68 9.38
N LEU A 206 -13.28 5.16 9.08
CA LEU A 206 -12.06 4.80 9.78
C LEU A 206 -12.08 5.29 11.24
N VAL A 207 -11.98 4.37 12.18
CA VAL A 207 -11.82 4.66 13.60
C VAL A 207 -10.34 4.63 13.97
N VAL A 208 -9.82 5.73 14.51
CA VAL A 208 -8.44 5.80 15.02
C VAL A 208 -8.44 5.75 16.55
N LYS A 209 -7.73 4.80 17.13
CA LYS A 209 -7.63 4.58 18.57
C LYS A 209 -6.20 4.78 19.05
N GLN A 210 -6.02 5.64 20.04
CA GLN A 210 -4.74 5.77 20.74
C GLN A 210 -4.48 4.54 21.61
N ILE A 211 -3.23 4.09 21.65
CA ILE A 211 -2.75 2.99 22.49
C ILE A 211 -1.44 3.38 23.17
N ALA A 212 -1.12 2.70 24.27
CA ALA A 212 0.16 2.91 24.95
C ALA A 212 1.34 2.64 23.99
N PRO A 213 2.44 3.41 24.11
CA PRO A 213 3.71 3.07 23.47
C PRO A 213 4.13 1.63 23.82
N LYS A 214 4.71 0.92 22.86
CA LYS A 214 5.30 -0.42 23.05
C LYS A 214 6.81 -0.37 22.97
#